data_AF-A0A368DLZ4-F1
#
_entry.id   AF-A0A368DLZ4-F1
#
_cell.length_a   1.000
_cell.length_b   1.000
_cell.length_c   1.000
_cell.angle_alpha   90.00
_cell.angle_beta   90.00
_cell.angle_gamma   90.00
#
_symmetry.space_group_name_H-M   'P 1'
#
loop_
_entity.id
_entity.type
_entity.pdbx_description
1 polymer ?
#
loop_
_entity_poly.entity_id
_entity_poly.type
_entity_poly.pdbx_seq_one_letter_code
_entity_poly.pdbx_strand_id
1 'polypeptide(L)'
;MFLKPTKTFTRPNFNTQMIKKFLPIALLLVLASCDKKFKEIGADVLPSNPIQGSKALYPVKVSHTLINDVQTNAGSLLQLGQRQDKLFGTTSAAIVSQFNLSSYAPFFGAFTHQREIDSTFNEMETVTDVWLEIPFYTNQNDADGDGLIDLYDIDDSDINSDSDGDGVSDINELNNGTDPTNPDTDGDGTPDGEDTETVNPNPDKKWYAIDSLFGNREATFHVEITKLNYFLRQLDPAQNFEQFQPYYSDFDIASHKEQLLGSGSVQLDFNEIVVEGENAQNLTPRLRVPLDKTIFQQLIIDKEGATELSTAELWQNYFKSISIETRDFSAPLLMLLNFNGMVIRVAYTYKSEDTEADPVEIVDKDSEFLINAGGLKFNTVTKTSVAAPELNNIVSAVAPAQIALSGGLGSVATITLFEDNEVLEAIKGQHWLLNEANLTMYVDKQAVEQYSLSLPERLYLYNANTNAPIIDYLEDGTSTSTLSKLVYGGFLLEEDEKQYYKIRLTSHLRNLIKNDSINAPLRLSLINTLSNQGNVPMAKVENSTLAKIPSSTVSSPKSAVLIGPSPTDPVLADLKLQLEVFYTEIN
;
A
#
# COMPACT_ATOMS: atom_id res chain seq x y z
N MET A 1 -4.04 -49.41 -25.52
CA MET A 1 -2.99 -49.82 -26.48
C MET A 1 -1.68 -49.28 -25.93
N PHE A 2 -0.83 -50.18 -25.43
CA PHE A 2 0.42 -49.88 -24.72
C PHE A 2 1.45 -49.23 -25.65
N LEU A 3 2.04 -48.12 -25.21
CA LEU A 3 3.26 -47.56 -25.80
C LEU A 3 4.43 -47.76 -24.84
N LYS A 4 5.54 -48.25 -25.41
CA LYS A 4 6.79 -48.71 -24.78
C LYS A 4 7.59 -47.57 -24.11
N PRO A 5 8.45 -47.89 -23.11
CA PRO A 5 9.41 -46.93 -22.55
C PRO A 5 10.63 -46.74 -23.46
N THR A 6 11.09 -45.50 -23.58
CA THR A 6 12.31 -45.08 -24.28
C THR A 6 13.56 -45.25 -23.41
N LYS A 7 14.68 -45.52 -24.09
CA LYS A 7 15.98 -45.96 -23.56
C LYS A 7 16.72 -44.89 -22.72
N THR A 8 17.49 -45.40 -21.77
CA THR A 8 18.54 -44.72 -21.00
C THR A 8 19.69 -44.21 -21.89
N PHE A 9 20.14 -42.98 -21.63
CA PHE A 9 21.31 -42.36 -22.24
C PHE A 9 22.61 -42.89 -21.61
N THR A 10 23.58 -43.27 -22.44
CA THR A 10 24.95 -43.62 -22.04
C THR A 10 25.89 -42.44 -22.33
N ARG A 11 26.77 -42.11 -21.37
CA ARG A 11 27.80 -41.05 -21.49
C ARG A 11 28.82 -41.41 -22.58
N PRO A 12 29.17 -40.49 -23.51
CA PRO A 12 30.26 -40.72 -24.45
C PRO A 12 31.62 -40.48 -23.79
N ASN A 13 32.52 -41.45 -23.95
CA ASN A 13 33.89 -41.43 -23.44
C ASN A 13 34.78 -40.62 -24.41
N PHE A 14 35.29 -39.46 -23.99
CA PHE A 14 36.11 -38.59 -24.82
C PHE A 14 37.56 -39.10 -24.91
N ASN A 15 38.01 -39.35 -26.13
CA ASN A 15 39.32 -39.92 -26.44
C ASN A 15 40.46 -38.89 -26.23
N THR A 16 41.23 -39.07 -25.16
CA THR A 16 42.30 -38.15 -24.69
C THR A 16 43.51 -38.03 -25.63
N GLN A 17 43.59 -38.83 -26.71
CA GLN A 17 44.67 -38.73 -27.69
C GLN A 17 44.49 -37.61 -28.74
N MET A 18 43.27 -37.11 -28.98
CA MET A 18 43.03 -36.02 -29.94
C MET A 18 43.37 -34.63 -29.38
N ILE A 19 43.25 -34.43 -28.06
CA ILE A 19 43.47 -33.14 -27.40
C ILE A 19 44.97 -32.75 -27.40
N LYS A 20 45.88 -33.72 -27.31
CA LYS A 20 47.34 -33.44 -27.29
C LYS A 20 47.92 -32.99 -28.63
N LYS A 21 47.21 -33.19 -29.75
CA LYS A 21 47.69 -32.76 -31.09
C LYS A 21 47.17 -31.39 -31.52
N PHE A 22 46.08 -30.89 -30.93
CA PHE A 22 45.50 -29.59 -31.29
C PHE A 22 45.89 -28.45 -30.34
N LEU A 23 46.36 -28.76 -29.13
CA LEU A 23 46.76 -27.75 -28.14
C LEU A 23 47.94 -26.83 -28.58
N PRO A 24 48.99 -27.30 -29.27
CA PRO A 24 50.07 -26.39 -29.69
C PRO A 24 49.71 -25.50 -30.90
N ILE A 25 48.70 -25.86 -31.68
CA ILE A 25 48.22 -25.06 -32.83
C ILE A 25 47.27 -23.95 -32.35
N ALA A 26 46.43 -24.24 -31.35
CA ALA A 26 45.58 -23.23 -30.73
C ALA A 26 46.40 -22.18 -29.95
N LEU A 27 47.48 -22.57 -29.29
CA LEU A 27 48.34 -21.65 -28.53
C LEU A 27 49.16 -20.70 -29.43
N LEU A 28 49.47 -21.12 -30.66
CA LEU A 28 50.18 -20.30 -31.66
C LEU A 28 49.27 -19.26 -32.35
N LEU A 29 47.95 -19.49 -32.37
CA LEU A 29 46.96 -18.53 -32.89
C LEU A 29 46.62 -17.41 -31.90
N VAL A 30 46.79 -17.64 -30.59
CA VAL A 30 46.51 -16.64 -29.54
C VAL A 30 47.61 -15.56 -29.46
N LEU A 31 48.84 -15.85 -29.89
CA LEU A 31 49.96 -14.90 -29.84
C LEU A 31 50.09 -13.98 -31.07
N ALA A 32 49.29 -14.19 -32.12
CA ALA A 32 49.30 -13.35 -33.33
C ALA A 32 48.16 -12.30 -33.40
N SER A 33 47.32 -12.20 -32.36
CA SER A 33 46.14 -11.31 -32.38
C SER A 33 46.21 -10.12 -31.42
N CYS A 34 47.40 -9.74 -30.96
CA CYS A 34 47.61 -8.49 -30.23
C CYS A 34 48.35 -7.46 -31.10
N ASP A 35 47.68 -6.96 -32.13
CA ASP A 35 48.01 -5.65 -32.70
C ASP A 35 46.90 -4.66 -32.33
N LYS A 36 47.21 -3.77 -31.37
CA LYS A 36 46.36 -2.65 -30.97
C LYS A 36 46.39 -1.61 -32.08
N LYS A 37 45.42 -1.66 -33.00
CA LYS A 37 44.94 -0.50 -33.78
C LYS A 37 43.68 -0.90 -34.53
N PHE A 38 42.53 -0.41 -34.07
CA PHE A 38 41.30 -0.42 -34.86
C PHE A 38 41.55 0.41 -36.11
N LYS A 39 41.65 -0.24 -37.29
CA LYS A 39 41.44 0.43 -38.56
C LYS A 39 39.93 0.42 -38.81
N GLU A 40 39.30 1.57 -38.61
CA GLU A 40 37.93 1.81 -39.08
C GLU A 40 37.95 1.81 -40.62
N ILE A 41 37.61 0.67 -41.20
CA ILE A 41 37.24 0.59 -42.62
C ILE A 41 35.73 0.84 -42.65
N GLY A 42 35.33 2.09 -42.94
CA GLY A 42 33.93 2.48 -43.11
C GLY A 42 33.53 3.86 -42.57
N ALA A 43 34.44 4.64 -41.97
CA ALA A 43 34.15 5.95 -41.39
C ALA A 43 34.28 7.13 -42.37
N ASP A 44 33.74 7.03 -43.58
CA ASP A 44 33.82 8.12 -44.58
C ASP A 44 32.47 8.45 -45.24
N VAL A 45 31.35 8.16 -44.57
CA VAL A 45 30.01 8.66 -44.94
C VAL A 45 29.16 8.97 -43.70
N LEU A 46 29.77 9.53 -42.65
CA LEU A 46 29.03 10.25 -41.62
C LEU A 46 29.54 11.69 -41.62
N PRO A 47 28.67 12.71 -41.76
CA PRO A 47 29.12 14.09 -41.68
C PRO A 47 29.88 14.29 -40.37
N SER A 48 31.05 14.89 -40.45
CA SER A 48 32.06 15.07 -39.40
C SER A 48 31.62 16.02 -38.26
N ASN A 49 30.32 16.29 -38.12
CA ASN A 49 29.80 16.97 -36.95
C ASN A 49 29.33 15.92 -35.95
N PRO A 50 29.95 15.80 -34.76
CA PRO A 50 29.30 15.07 -33.68
C PRO A 50 27.91 15.67 -33.50
N ILE A 51 26.89 14.83 -33.44
CA ILE A 51 25.52 15.24 -33.10
C ILE A 51 25.61 15.89 -31.72
N GLN A 52 25.70 17.22 -31.66
CA GLN A 52 25.88 17.95 -30.42
C GLN A 52 24.51 18.14 -29.79
N GLY A 53 24.22 17.36 -28.75
CA GLY A 53 23.03 17.56 -27.93
C GLY A 53 23.16 18.84 -27.13
N SER A 54 22.13 19.68 -27.19
CA SER A 54 22.00 20.93 -26.43
C SER A 54 20.90 20.81 -25.37
N LYS A 55 20.99 21.62 -24.31
CA LYS A 55 20.00 21.71 -23.23
C LYS A 55 19.45 23.14 -23.17
N ALA A 56 18.13 23.28 -23.20
CA ALA A 56 17.42 24.52 -22.92
C ALA A 56 16.59 24.39 -21.62
N LEU A 57 16.49 25.48 -20.88
CA LEU A 57 15.74 25.58 -19.64
C LEU A 57 14.64 26.62 -19.79
N TYR A 58 13.39 26.23 -19.53
CA TYR A 58 12.23 27.12 -19.58
C TYR A 58 11.61 27.28 -18.19
N PRO A 59 11.28 28.52 -17.77
CA PRO A 59 10.60 28.75 -16.50
C PRO A 59 9.20 28.14 -16.53
N VAL A 60 8.76 27.60 -15.39
CA VAL A 60 7.40 27.10 -15.20
C VAL A 60 6.69 27.89 -14.11
N LYS A 61 5.36 27.92 -14.17
CA LYS A 61 4.53 28.50 -13.12
C LYS A 61 3.94 27.41 -12.26
N VAL A 62 3.92 27.64 -10.95
CA VAL A 62 3.36 26.71 -9.96
C VAL A 62 2.30 27.42 -9.13
N SER A 63 1.17 26.77 -8.92
CA SER A 63 0.17 27.14 -7.92
C SER A 63 -0.24 25.92 -7.10
N HIS A 64 -0.78 26.14 -5.91
CA HIS A 64 -1.24 25.07 -5.04
C HIS A 64 -2.76 25.04 -4.94
N THR A 65 -3.29 23.87 -4.62
CA THR A 65 -4.68 23.72 -4.22
C THR A 65 -4.75 22.83 -2.99
N LEU A 66 -5.35 23.34 -1.92
CA LEU A 66 -5.62 22.56 -0.72
C LEU A 66 -6.74 21.55 -1.01
N ILE A 67 -6.56 20.34 -0.48
CA ILE A 67 -7.56 19.28 -0.56
C ILE A 67 -8.56 19.50 0.57
N ASN A 68 -9.81 19.76 0.20
CA ASN A 68 -10.94 19.83 1.12
C ASN A 68 -11.55 18.42 1.26
N ASP A 69 -12.88 18.33 1.30
CA ASP A 69 -13.58 17.08 1.46
C ASP A 69 -13.41 16.21 0.21
N VAL A 70 -13.03 14.96 0.44
CA VAL A 70 -12.63 14.04 -0.62
C VAL A 70 -13.37 12.73 -0.50
N GLN A 71 -13.74 12.16 -1.64
CA GLN A 71 -14.37 10.86 -1.72
C GLN A 71 -13.41 9.77 -1.24
N THR A 72 -13.78 9.04 -0.20
CA THR A 72 -12.93 8.03 0.43
C THR A 72 -13.34 6.59 0.11
N ASN A 73 -14.50 6.37 -0.54
CA ASN A 73 -14.94 5.06 -1.02
C ASN A 73 -14.53 4.75 -2.48
N ALA A 74 -13.55 5.47 -3.03
CA ALA A 74 -13.12 5.38 -4.43
C ALA A 74 -11.91 4.44 -4.64
N GLY A 75 -11.85 3.31 -3.94
CA GLY A 75 -10.74 2.35 -4.04
C GLY A 75 -9.45 2.78 -3.33
N SER A 76 -9.51 3.84 -2.52
CA SER A 76 -8.41 4.20 -1.62
C SER A 76 -8.22 3.13 -0.55
N LEU A 77 -6.97 2.90 -0.13
CA LEU A 77 -6.72 2.21 1.14
C LEU A 77 -7.39 2.99 2.27
N LEU A 78 -7.87 2.25 3.27
CA LEU A 78 -8.55 2.85 4.40
C LEU A 78 -7.58 3.06 5.57
N GLN A 79 -7.80 4.13 6.33
CA GLN A 79 -6.91 4.59 7.39
C GLN A 79 -7.61 4.56 8.76
N LEU A 80 -6.87 4.32 9.84
CA LEU A 80 -7.39 4.44 11.21
C LEU A 80 -6.34 5.08 12.10
N GLY A 81 -6.75 6.01 12.96
CA GLY A 81 -5.85 6.65 13.91
C GLY A 81 -5.44 8.07 13.52
N GLN A 82 -4.30 8.53 14.05
CA GLN A 82 -3.86 9.90 13.95
C GLN A 82 -2.56 10.03 13.15
N ARG A 83 -2.61 10.87 12.11
CA ARG A 83 -1.45 11.29 11.34
C ARG A 83 -1.03 12.67 11.82
N GLN A 84 0.19 12.81 12.33
CA GLN A 84 0.78 14.10 12.64
C GLN A 84 1.71 14.54 11.50
N ASP A 85 1.50 15.75 11.01
CA ASP A 85 2.42 16.43 10.08
C ASP A 85 2.71 17.83 10.63
N LYS A 86 3.99 18.18 10.79
CA LYS A 86 4.36 19.46 11.39
C LYS A 86 4.01 20.65 10.49
N LEU A 87 3.96 20.48 9.17
CA LEU A 87 3.61 21.53 8.22
C LEU A 87 2.10 21.56 7.96
N PHE A 88 1.49 20.41 7.72
CA PHE A 88 0.08 20.28 7.33
C PHE A 88 -0.92 20.17 8.50
N GLY A 89 -0.41 19.96 9.72
CA GLY A 89 -1.22 19.72 10.91
C GLY A 89 -1.58 18.24 11.09
N THR A 90 -2.38 17.97 12.10
CA THR A 90 -2.78 16.62 12.51
C THR A 90 -4.15 16.28 11.93
N THR A 91 -4.28 15.08 11.39
CA THR A 91 -5.55 14.52 10.91
C THR A 91 -5.88 13.24 11.66
N SER A 92 -7.14 13.05 12.02
CA SER A 92 -7.66 11.81 12.60
C SER A 92 -8.54 11.11 11.58
N ALA A 93 -8.36 9.80 11.43
CA ALA A 93 -9.12 8.96 10.53
C ALA A 93 -9.97 7.96 11.30
N ALA A 94 -11.24 7.85 10.91
CA ALA A 94 -12.17 6.83 11.39
C ALA A 94 -12.83 6.12 10.19
N ILE A 95 -13.45 4.98 10.46
CA ILE A 95 -14.05 4.13 9.42
C ILE A 95 -15.54 4.01 9.64
N VAL A 96 -16.29 4.03 8.55
CA VAL A 96 -17.69 3.61 8.53
C VAL A 96 -17.81 2.44 7.57
N SER A 97 -18.45 1.36 8.02
CA SER A 97 -18.56 0.13 7.23
C SER A 97 -19.88 -0.57 7.46
N GLN A 98 -20.41 -1.17 6.40
CA GLN A 98 -21.51 -2.13 6.46
C GLN A 98 -20.95 -3.54 6.63
N PHE A 99 -21.74 -4.44 7.21
CA PHE A 99 -21.37 -5.83 7.47
C PHE A 99 -22.42 -6.79 6.89
N ASN A 100 -22.01 -8.03 6.60
CA ASN A 100 -22.87 -9.11 6.12
C ASN A 100 -22.66 -10.36 6.95
N LEU A 101 -23.71 -11.17 7.10
CA LEU A 101 -23.60 -12.48 7.74
C LEU A 101 -22.77 -13.44 6.87
N SER A 102 -22.01 -14.33 7.51
CA SER A 102 -21.31 -15.43 6.84
C SER A 102 -22.28 -16.42 6.18
N SER A 103 -23.44 -16.62 6.80
CA SER A 103 -24.59 -17.34 6.23
C SER A 103 -25.90 -16.69 6.62
N TYR A 104 -26.86 -16.67 5.70
CA TYR A 104 -28.22 -16.18 5.95
C TYR A 104 -29.16 -17.31 6.34
N ALA A 105 -30.16 -16.98 7.16
CA ALA A 105 -30.97 -17.94 7.91
C ALA A 105 -30.08 -18.93 8.70
N PRO A 106 -29.17 -18.43 9.56
CA PRO A 106 -28.35 -19.32 10.39
C PRO A 106 -29.22 -20.07 11.38
N PHE A 107 -28.74 -21.23 11.81
CA PHE A 107 -29.16 -21.88 13.05
C PHE A 107 -27.93 -22.05 13.93
N PHE A 108 -28.13 -22.00 15.25
CA PHE A 108 -27.07 -22.11 16.24
C PHE A 108 -27.25 -23.40 17.02
N GLY A 109 -26.16 -24.06 17.40
CA GLY A 109 -26.24 -25.37 18.04
C GLY A 109 -26.46 -26.53 17.07
N ALA A 110 -27.09 -27.62 17.53
CA ALA A 110 -27.30 -28.83 16.73
C ALA A 110 -28.71 -28.90 16.11
N PHE A 111 -29.66 -28.12 16.61
CA PHE A 111 -31.03 -28.07 16.12
C PHE A 111 -31.30 -26.78 15.34
N THR A 112 -32.33 -26.85 14.49
CA THR A 112 -32.87 -25.64 13.86
C THR A 112 -33.90 -25.02 14.77
N HIS A 113 -34.12 -23.71 14.68
CA HIS A 113 -35.15 -23.01 15.43
C HIS A 113 -36.50 -23.74 15.54
N GLN A 114 -37.02 -24.28 14.43
CA GLN A 114 -38.29 -25.03 14.46
C GLN A 114 -38.18 -26.32 15.28
N ARG A 115 -37.05 -27.03 15.16
CA ARG A 115 -36.80 -28.25 15.93
C ARG A 115 -36.59 -27.94 17.41
N GLU A 116 -35.99 -26.82 17.77
CA GLU A 116 -35.89 -26.38 19.16
C GLU A 116 -37.25 -26.13 19.80
N ILE A 117 -38.15 -25.44 19.09
CA ILE A 117 -39.54 -25.22 19.53
C ILE A 117 -40.27 -26.55 19.77
N ASP A 118 -40.05 -27.52 18.88
CA ASP A 118 -40.69 -28.83 18.92
C ASP A 118 -39.99 -29.81 19.89
N SER A 119 -38.81 -29.47 20.39
CA SER A 119 -37.98 -30.30 21.28
C SER A 119 -38.20 -29.99 22.75
N THR A 120 -37.97 -30.98 23.61
CA THR A 120 -37.91 -30.77 25.08
C THR A 120 -36.51 -30.42 25.57
N PHE A 121 -35.49 -30.57 24.72
CA PHE A 121 -34.10 -30.25 25.00
C PHE A 121 -33.79 -28.83 24.53
N ASN A 122 -33.25 -28.01 25.43
CA ASN A 122 -32.81 -26.65 25.16
C ASN A 122 -31.28 -26.64 25.08
N GLU A 123 -30.77 -26.23 23.93
CA GLU A 123 -29.34 -26.19 23.62
C GLU A 123 -28.62 -25.00 24.29
N MET A 124 -29.34 -24.01 24.83
CA MET A 124 -28.79 -22.93 25.68
C MET A 124 -27.59 -22.18 25.06
N GLU A 125 -27.73 -21.77 23.80
CA GLU A 125 -26.74 -21.01 23.04
C GLU A 125 -26.35 -19.75 23.82
N THR A 126 -25.10 -19.70 24.26
CA THR A 126 -24.59 -18.59 25.06
C THR A 126 -23.33 -18.03 24.42
N VAL A 127 -23.36 -16.75 24.04
CA VAL A 127 -22.19 -16.05 23.53
C VAL A 127 -21.10 -16.03 24.60
N THR A 128 -19.96 -16.63 24.26
CA THR A 128 -18.79 -16.70 25.13
C THR A 128 -17.86 -15.54 24.89
N ASP A 129 -17.61 -15.15 23.64
CA ASP A 129 -16.72 -14.03 23.30
C ASP A 129 -17.09 -13.38 21.97
N VAL A 130 -16.82 -12.08 21.86
CA VAL A 130 -17.04 -11.35 20.62
C VAL A 130 -15.89 -10.40 20.34
N TRP A 131 -15.31 -10.50 19.15
CA TRP A 131 -14.17 -9.69 18.74
C TRP A 131 -14.42 -9.06 17.38
N LEU A 132 -14.20 -7.76 17.27
CA LEU A 132 -13.90 -7.15 15.98
C LEU A 132 -12.41 -7.37 15.69
N GLU A 133 -12.13 -8.02 14.57
CA GLU A 133 -10.79 -8.34 14.11
C GLU A 133 -10.51 -7.62 12.79
N ILE A 134 -9.37 -6.92 12.72
CA ILE A 134 -8.92 -6.20 11.51
C ILE A 134 -7.47 -6.61 11.21
N PRO A 135 -7.22 -7.42 10.17
CA PRO A 135 -5.86 -7.84 9.83
C PRO A 135 -4.97 -6.67 9.43
N PHE A 136 -3.68 -6.75 9.76
CA PHE A 136 -2.68 -5.88 9.16
C PHE A 136 -2.41 -6.31 7.71
N TYR A 137 -1.92 -5.39 6.88
CA TYR A 137 -1.16 -5.81 5.70
C TYR A 137 0.16 -6.38 6.17
N THR A 138 0.49 -7.56 5.65
CA THR A 138 1.72 -8.29 5.98
C THR A 138 2.43 -8.68 4.70
N ASN A 139 3.75 -8.74 4.76
CA ASN A 139 4.58 -9.39 3.76
C ASN A 139 5.61 -10.31 4.45
N GLN A 140 6.17 -11.22 3.67
CA GLN A 140 7.20 -12.18 4.07
C GLN A 140 8.32 -12.13 3.04
N ASN A 141 8.77 -10.92 2.71
CA ASN A 141 9.88 -10.75 1.80
C ASN A 141 11.13 -11.34 2.44
N ASP A 142 11.83 -12.14 1.64
CA ASP A 142 13.01 -12.93 1.98
C ASP A 142 13.90 -12.83 0.74
N ALA A 143 14.85 -11.90 0.78
CA ALA A 143 15.61 -11.44 -0.37
C ALA A 143 16.70 -12.42 -0.81
N ASP A 144 17.29 -13.15 0.13
CA ASP A 144 18.36 -14.12 -0.12
C ASP A 144 17.87 -15.60 -0.12
N GLY A 145 16.65 -15.83 0.35
CA GLY A 145 15.95 -17.11 0.28
C GLY A 145 16.36 -18.10 1.36
N ASP A 146 16.83 -17.62 2.50
CA ASP A 146 17.29 -18.43 3.62
C ASP A 146 16.14 -18.91 4.54
N GLY A 147 14.98 -18.28 4.40
CA GLY A 147 13.73 -18.60 5.10
C GLY A 147 13.40 -17.69 6.30
N LEU A 148 14.30 -16.78 6.68
CA LEU A 148 14.01 -15.64 7.54
C LEU A 148 13.58 -14.45 6.67
N ILE A 149 12.75 -13.55 7.19
CA ILE A 149 12.29 -12.39 6.42
C ILE A 149 13.24 -11.21 6.66
N ASP A 150 13.40 -10.35 5.66
CA ASP A 150 14.34 -9.20 5.66
C ASP A 150 14.26 -8.31 6.92
N LEU A 151 13.10 -8.28 7.60
CA LEU A 151 12.90 -7.48 8.81
C LEU A 151 13.63 -8.02 10.05
N TYR A 152 13.76 -9.35 10.14
CA TYR A 152 14.38 -10.03 11.27
C TYR A 152 15.78 -10.55 10.95
N ASP A 153 16.15 -10.57 9.67
CA ASP A 153 17.47 -10.94 9.19
C ASP A 153 18.50 -9.83 9.48
N ILE A 154 19.67 -10.23 9.98
CA ILE A 154 20.79 -9.33 10.22
C ILE A 154 21.50 -8.89 8.93
N ASP A 155 21.48 -9.73 7.87
CA ASP A 155 22.05 -9.46 6.55
C ASP A 155 21.20 -10.13 5.44
N ASP A 156 20.17 -9.40 4.99
CA ASP A 156 19.19 -9.77 3.93
C ASP A 156 19.79 -10.06 2.54
N SER A 157 21.10 -10.18 2.44
CA SER A 157 21.84 -10.46 1.21
C SER A 157 22.77 -11.67 1.28
N ASP A 158 22.94 -12.28 2.47
CA ASP A 158 23.79 -13.45 2.70
C ASP A 158 23.00 -14.61 3.32
N ILE A 159 22.69 -15.60 2.48
CA ILE A 159 21.99 -16.85 2.84
C ILE A 159 22.60 -17.67 4.00
N ASN A 160 23.77 -17.30 4.51
CA ASN A 160 24.41 -17.93 5.67
C ASN A 160 24.57 -16.97 6.84
N SER A 161 23.79 -15.90 6.89
CA SER A 161 23.62 -15.04 8.05
C SER A 161 23.22 -15.88 9.27
N ASP A 162 23.60 -15.37 10.43
CA ASP A 162 23.35 -15.93 11.77
C ASP A 162 22.79 -14.75 12.57
N SER A 163 21.46 -14.63 12.53
CA SER A 163 20.73 -13.42 12.94
C SER A 163 20.68 -13.25 14.45
N ASP A 164 20.68 -14.33 15.21
CA ASP A 164 20.70 -14.30 16.67
C ASP A 164 22.10 -14.50 17.28
N GLY A 165 23.08 -14.92 16.47
CA GLY A 165 24.50 -14.93 16.79
C GLY A 165 24.93 -16.12 17.64
N ASP A 166 24.19 -17.22 17.61
CA ASP A 166 24.44 -18.41 18.42
C ASP A 166 25.44 -19.40 17.78
N GLY A 167 25.80 -19.17 16.52
CA GLY A 167 26.74 -19.96 15.74
C GLY A 167 26.09 -20.92 14.75
N VAL A 168 24.76 -20.95 14.64
CA VAL A 168 24.00 -21.63 13.59
C VAL A 168 23.47 -20.57 12.63
N SER A 169 23.55 -20.81 11.33
CA SER A 169 22.96 -19.88 10.35
C SER A 169 21.44 -20.04 10.29
N ASP A 170 20.72 -18.98 9.95
CA ASP A 170 19.25 -18.92 9.91
C ASP A 170 18.64 -20.07 9.07
N ILE A 171 19.22 -20.35 7.90
CA ILE A 171 18.80 -21.46 7.04
C ILE A 171 18.96 -22.84 7.71
N ASN A 172 19.99 -23.03 8.53
CA ASN A 172 20.25 -24.30 9.21
C ASN A 172 19.30 -24.46 10.40
N GLU A 173 19.01 -23.39 11.11
CA GLU A 173 18.05 -23.37 12.20
C GLU A 173 16.65 -23.73 11.73
N LEU A 174 16.19 -23.10 10.65
CA LEU A 174 14.89 -23.42 10.05
C LEU A 174 14.81 -24.89 9.60
N ASN A 175 15.91 -25.45 9.07
CA ASN A 175 15.99 -26.85 8.68
C ASN A 175 16.02 -27.82 9.89
N ASN A 176 16.60 -27.39 11.01
CA ASN A 176 16.64 -28.14 12.26
C ASN A 176 15.37 -27.95 13.11
N GLY A 177 14.55 -26.96 12.77
CA GLY A 177 13.34 -26.60 13.48
C GLY A 177 13.60 -25.74 14.71
N THR A 178 14.73 -25.03 14.80
CA THR A 178 15.01 -24.00 15.82
C THR A 178 14.54 -22.61 15.33
N ASP A 179 14.50 -21.62 16.21
CA ASP A 179 14.00 -20.27 15.92
C ASP A 179 15.17 -19.31 15.63
N PRO A 180 15.40 -18.88 14.37
CA PRO A 180 16.54 -18.05 13.96
C PRO A 180 16.56 -16.62 14.51
N THR A 181 15.64 -16.32 15.42
CA THR A 181 15.56 -15.04 16.13
C THR A 181 15.78 -15.19 17.63
N ASN A 182 16.15 -16.40 18.09
CA ASN A 182 16.29 -16.73 19.48
C ASN A 182 17.45 -17.73 19.71
N PRO A 183 18.58 -17.28 20.30
CA PRO A 183 19.81 -18.07 20.35
C PRO A 183 19.75 -19.27 21.32
N ASP A 184 18.60 -19.52 21.94
CA ASP A 184 18.27 -20.62 22.86
C ASP A 184 16.76 -20.87 22.72
N THR A 185 16.39 -21.62 21.69
CA THR A 185 14.99 -21.77 21.24
C THR A 185 14.04 -22.27 22.32
N ASP A 186 14.48 -23.20 23.18
CA ASP A 186 13.63 -23.79 24.22
C ASP A 186 13.86 -23.20 25.62
N GLY A 187 14.84 -22.30 25.74
CA GLY A 187 15.09 -21.47 26.91
C GLY A 187 15.67 -22.25 28.10
N ASP A 188 16.34 -23.38 27.83
CA ASP A 188 16.92 -24.23 28.86
C ASP A 188 18.29 -23.74 29.38
N GLY A 189 18.87 -22.75 28.68
CA GLY A 189 20.16 -22.12 28.98
C GLY A 189 21.31 -22.61 28.12
N THR A 190 21.08 -23.51 27.16
CA THR A 190 22.07 -24.00 26.18
C THR A 190 21.76 -23.42 24.80
N PRO A 191 22.72 -22.74 24.12
CA PRO A 191 22.45 -22.22 22.78
C PRO A 191 22.20 -23.33 21.75
N ASP A 192 21.39 -23.07 20.74
CA ASP A 192 20.99 -24.08 19.74
C ASP A 192 22.19 -24.64 18.95
N GLY A 193 23.22 -23.84 18.74
CA GLY A 193 24.48 -24.28 18.16
C GLY A 193 25.27 -25.30 18.98
N GLU A 194 25.00 -25.41 20.28
CA GLU A 194 25.61 -26.38 21.19
C GLU A 194 24.61 -27.44 21.70
N ASP A 195 23.30 -27.19 21.55
CA ASP A 195 22.24 -28.07 22.02
C ASP A 195 21.86 -29.12 20.97
N THR A 196 21.78 -30.37 21.42
CA THR A 196 21.34 -31.51 20.59
C THR A 196 19.93 -31.97 20.91
N GLU A 197 19.31 -31.42 21.95
CA GLU A 197 18.02 -31.81 22.49
C GLU A 197 16.99 -30.65 22.49
N THR A 198 17.26 -29.55 21.77
CA THR A 198 16.34 -28.41 21.63
C THR A 198 14.93 -28.86 21.26
N VAL A 199 13.93 -28.37 21.99
CA VAL A 199 12.51 -28.56 21.66
C VAL A 199 11.84 -27.23 21.35
N ASN A 200 11.65 -26.94 20.06
CA ASN A 200 10.97 -25.72 19.64
C ASN A 200 9.50 -25.69 20.13
N PRO A 201 9.12 -24.71 20.97
CA PRO A 201 7.75 -24.59 21.46
C PRO A 201 6.77 -24.12 20.37
N ASN A 202 7.26 -23.48 19.30
CA ASN A 202 6.47 -22.89 18.22
C ASN A 202 7.04 -23.23 16.82
N PRO A 203 7.07 -24.51 16.40
CA PRO A 203 7.67 -24.94 15.14
C PRO A 203 6.93 -24.39 13.90
N ASP A 204 5.67 -23.97 14.05
CA ASP A 204 4.85 -23.40 12.98
C ASP A 204 4.85 -21.85 12.97
N LYS A 205 5.66 -21.21 13.83
CA LYS A 205 5.75 -19.75 13.95
C LYS A 205 6.09 -19.14 12.60
N LYS A 206 5.37 -18.07 12.25
CA LYS A 206 5.65 -17.28 11.04
C LYS A 206 6.02 -15.86 11.41
N TRP A 207 7.03 -15.35 10.71
CA TRP A 207 7.39 -13.94 10.76
C TRP A 207 6.57 -13.13 9.74
N TYR A 208 6.23 -11.91 10.13
CA TYR A 208 5.47 -10.98 9.32
C TYR A 208 6.09 -9.59 9.42
N ALA A 209 6.37 -8.98 8.28
CA ALA A 209 6.67 -7.56 8.22
C ALA A 209 5.36 -6.76 8.07
N ILE A 210 5.21 -5.72 8.89
CA ILE A 210 4.07 -4.79 8.85
C ILE A 210 4.61 -3.39 8.57
N ASP A 211 4.55 -3.00 7.29
CA ASP A 211 5.02 -1.71 6.74
C ASP A 211 3.93 -0.62 6.75
N SER A 212 2.71 -0.98 7.14
CA SER A 212 1.50 -0.19 6.97
C SER A 212 1.13 0.64 8.22
N LEU A 213 2.11 0.91 9.08
CA LEU A 213 1.98 1.69 10.31
C LEU A 213 2.87 2.93 10.23
N PHE A 214 2.31 4.09 10.59
CA PHE A 214 2.97 5.38 10.47
C PHE A 214 2.89 6.14 11.78
N GLY A 215 4.03 6.39 12.42
CA GLY A 215 4.11 7.00 13.75
C GLY A 215 4.69 6.03 14.77
N ASN A 216 4.25 6.12 16.03
CA ASN A 216 4.79 5.31 17.12
C ASN A 216 4.05 3.98 17.24
N ARG A 217 4.75 2.85 16.97
CA ARG A 217 4.18 1.49 17.04
C ARG A 217 3.85 1.06 18.48
N GLU A 218 4.50 1.65 19.47
CA GLU A 218 4.25 1.42 20.90
C GLU A 218 3.14 2.32 21.47
N ALA A 219 2.45 3.08 20.61
CA ALA A 219 1.37 3.93 21.05
C ALA A 219 0.22 3.10 21.63
N THR A 220 -0.28 3.54 22.77
CA THR A 220 -1.53 3.06 23.36
C THR A 220 -2.65 4.00 22.96
N PHE A 221 -3.81 3.47 22.62
CA PHE A 221 -4.97 4.26 22.21
C PHE A 221 -6.27 3.55 22.58
N HIS A 222 -7.39 4.27 22.53
CA HIS A 222 -8.71 3.72 22.78
C HIS A 222 -9.48 3.57 21.48
N VAL A 223 -10.15 2.44 21.28
CA VAL A 223 -11.00 2.15 20.13
C VAL A 223 -12.45 2.06 20.58
N GLU A 224 -13.36 2.68 19.83
CA GLU A 224 -14.80 2.66 20.05
C GLU A 224 -15.51 2.13 18.79
N ILE A 225 -16.34 1.10 18.97
CA ILE A 225 -17.13 0.49 17.92
C ILE A 225 -18.60 0.79 18.17
N THR A 226 -19.23 1.55 17.28
CA THR A 226 -20.61 2.02 17.48
C THR A 226 -21.48 1.64 16.28
N LYS A 227 -22.63 1.02 16.54
CA LYS A 227 -23.68 0.84 15.54
C LYS A 227 -24.29 2.20 15.19
N LEU A 228 -24.44 2.44 13.90
CA LEU A 228 -25.02 3.67 13.36
C LEU A 228 -26.43 3.43 12.84
N ASN A 229 -27.32 4.38 13.08
CA ASN A 229 -28.62 4.44 12.45
C ASN A 229 -28.54 5.05 11.03
N TYR A 230 -27.62 4.53 10.20
CA TYR A 230 -27.39 5.02 8.84
C TYR A 230 -27.17 3.88 7.86
N PHE A 231 -28.04 3.79 6.85
CA PHE A 231 -27.97 2.78 5.81
C PHE A 231 -27.03 3.21 4.69
N LEU A 232 -25.98 2.43 4.42
CA LEU A 232 -25.07 2.67 3.31
C LEU A 232 -25.69 2.22 1.99
N ARG A 233 -25.86 3.16 1.07
CA ARG A 233 -26.42 2.93 -0.27
C ARG A 233 -25.29 2.63 -1.24
N GLN A 234 -25.52 1.67 -2.13
CA GLN A 234 -24.59 1.38 -3.22
C GLN A 234 -24.67 2.43 -4.33
N LEU A 235 -25.88 2.89 -4.65
CA LEU A 235 -26.17 3.77 -5.78
C LEU A 235 -26.69 5.13 -5.30
N ASP A 236 -26.33 6.18 -6.04
CA ASP A 236 -26.70 7.56 -5.75
C ASP A 236 -28.12 7.87 -6.26
N PRO A 237 -29.09 8.12 -5.35
CA PRO A 237 -30.45 8.48 -5.76
C PRO A 237 -30.52 9.82 -6.51
N ALA A 238 -29.58 10.75 -6.29
CA ALA A 238 -29.54 12.03 -6.99
C ALA A 238 -29.10 11.89 -8.46
N GLN A 239 -28.51 10.76 -8.81
CA GLN A 239 -28.10 10.41 -10.17
C GLN A 239 -29.00 9.31 -10.77
N ASN A 240 -30.27 9.24 -10.36
CA ASN A 240 -31.23 8.21 -10.79
C ASN A 240 -30.70 6.77 -10.63
N PHE A 241 -29.84 6.53 -9.64
CA PHE A 241 -29.19 5.24 -9.38
C PHE A 241 -28.27 4.74 -10.51
N GLU A 242 -27.80 5.62 -11.40
CA GLU A 242 -26.87 5.25 -12.48
C GLU A 242 -25.38 5.32 -12.07
N GLN A 243 -25.09 5.94 -10.92
CA GLN A 243 -23.74 6.08 -10.38
C GLN A 243 -23.66 5.51 -8.97
N PHE A 244 -22.47 5.03 -8.59
CA PHE A 244 -22.18 4.66 -7.21
C PHE A 244 -22.27 5.87 -6.29
N GLN A 245 -22.82 5.68 -5.09
CA GLN A 245 -22.91 6.71 -4.06
C GLN A 245 -21.49 7.11 -3.61
N PRO A 246 -21.07 8.38 -3.78
CA PRO A 246 -19.84 8.85 -3.17
C PRO A 246 -20.06 9.04 -1.66
N TYR A 247 -19.05 8.65 -0.89
CA TYR A 247 -18.93 8.95 0.54
C TYR A 247 -17.67 9.78 0.76
N TYR A 248 -17.82 10.90 1.47
CA TYR A 248 -16.77 11.89 1.65
C TYR A 248 -16.18 11.87 3.06
N SER A 249 -14.99 12.43 3.19
CA SER A 249 -14.20 12.47 4.42
C SER A 249 -14.86 13.24 5.58
N ASP A 250 -15.80 14.14 5.29
CA ASP A 250 -16.49 15.02 6.24
C ASP A 250 -17.79 14.41 6.80
N PHE A 251 -18.10 13.15 6.47
CA PHE A 251 -19.30 12.48 6.95
C PHE A 251 -19.42 12.55 8.48
N ASP A 252 -20.51 13.12 8.96
CA ASP A 252 -20.78 13.32 10.38
C ASP A 252 -21.25 12.02 11.04
N ILE A 253 -20.31 11.27 11.61
CA ILE A 253 -20.60 10.04 12.37
C ILE A 253 -21.46 10.34 13.61
N ALA A 254 -21.21 11.48 14.28
CA ALA A 254 -21.78 11.76 15.59
C ALA A 254 -23.32 11.87 15.55
N SER A 255 -23.87 12.46 14.49
CA SER A 255 -25.33 12.55 14.30
C SER A 255 -26.03 11.22 14.00
N HIS A 256 -25.27 10.16 13.71
CA HIS A 256 -25.79 8.86 13.33
C HIS A 256 -25.57 7.76 14.38
N LYS A 257 -24.89 8.04 15.51
CA LYS A 257 -24.64 7.04 16.56
C LYS A 257 -25.96 6.52 17.15
N GLU A 258 -26.09 5.19 17.24
CA GLU A 258 -27.27 4.51 17.81
C GLU A 258 -26.90 3.76 19.10
N GLN A 259 -25.95 2.83 19.02
CA GLN A 259 -25.63 1.93 20.13
C GLN A 259 -24.14 1.59 20.14
N LEU A 260 -23.47 1.80 21.27
CA LEU A 260 -22.10 1.33 21.47
C LEU A 260 -22.09 -0.21 21.47
N LEU A 261 -21.30 -0.80 20.57
CA LEU A 261 -21.16 -2.26 20.46
C LEU A 261 -19.97 -2.79 21.28
N GLY A 262 -18.97 -1.95 21.53
CA GLY A 262 -17.80 -2.30 22.32
C GLY A 262 -16.74 -1.22 22.28
N SER A 263 -15.83 -1.27 23.24
CA SER A 263 -14.67 -0.40 23.29
C SER A 263 -13.55 -1.02 24.09
N GLY A 264 -12.32 -0.57 23.85
CA GLY A 264 -11.14 -1.10 24.52
C GLY A 264 -9.93 -0.21 24.37
N SER A 265 -9.04 -0.25 25.36
CA SER A 265 -7.68 0.27 25.22
C SER A 265 -6.82 -0.78 24.52
N VAL A 266 -6.06 -0.35 23.54
CA VAL A 266 -5.25 -1.20 22.66
C VAL A 266 -3.80 -0.73 22.71
N GLN A 267 -2.90 -1.71 22.85
CA GLN A 267 -1.52 -1.65 22.37
C GLN A 267 -1.43 -2.67 21.22
N LEU A 268 -0.72 -2.32 20.14
CA LEU A 268 -0.62 -3.22 19.00
C LEU A 268 0.18 -4.47 19.38
N ASP A 269 -0.34 -5.63 18.96
CA ASP A 269 0.35 -6.92 19.03
C ASP A 269 0.63 -7.40 17.60
N PHE A 270 1.88 -7.75 17.34
CA PHE A 270 2.37 -8.17 16.03
C PHE A 270 2.62 -9.66 15.94
N ASN A 271 2.30 -10.42 16.99
CA ASN A 271 2.37 -11.87 16.96
C ASN A 271 1.18 -12.46 16.21
N GLU A 272 1.38 -13.65 15.66
CA GLU A 272 0.27 -14.45 15.16
C GLU A 272 -0.64 -14.90 16.30
N ILE A 273 -1.89 -15.17 15.96
CA ILE A 273 -2.85 -15.71 16.91
C ILE A 273 -3.00 -17.19 16.62
N VAL A 274 -2.53 -18.00 17.56
CA VAL A 274 -2.72 -19.45 17.54
C VAL A 274 -4.19 -19.74 17.84
N VAL A 275 -4.83 -20.49 16.96
CA VAL A 275 -6.20 -20.98 17.14
C VAL A 275 -6.11 -22.45 17.52
N GLU A 276 -6.80 -22.90 18.54
CA GLU A 276 -6.82 -24.31 18.96
C GLU A 276 -8.06 -25.03 18.38
N GLY A 277 -7.93 -26.31 17.99
CA GLY A 277 -9.05 -27.15 17.54
C GLY A 277 -8.77 -27.98 16.28
N GLU A 278 -9.69 -28.88 15.92
CA GLU A 278 -9.53 -29.87 14.83
C GLU A 278 -9.32 -29.27 13.42
N ASN A 279 -9.61 -27.98 13.23
CA ASN A 279 -9.35 -27.23 11.98
C ASN A 279 -8.61 -25.90 12.22
N ALA A 280 -7.81 -25.85 13.29
CA ALA A 280 -6.99 -24.71 13.67
C ALA A 280 -6.14 -24.19 12.50
N GLN A 281 -6.25 -22.90 12.22
CA GLN A 281 -5.31 -22.17 11.37
C GLN A 281 -4.84 -20.92 12.10
N ASN A 282 -3.53 -20.77 12.23
CA ASN A 282 -2.96 -19.56 12.81
C ASN A 282 -3.37 -18.35 11.99
N LEU A 283 -3.75 -17.33 12.72
CA LEU A 283 -4.29 -16.10 12.19
C LEU A 283 -3.17 -15.07 12.15
N THR A 284 -2.96 -14.44 10.99
CA THR A 284 -1.99 -13.34 10.85
C THR A 284 -2.23 -12.26 11.90
N PRO A 285 -1.20 -11.48 12.27
CA PRO A 285 -1.33 -10.36 13.20
C PRO A 285 -2.49 -9.44 12.82
N ARG A 286 -3.22 -8.95 13.83
CA ARG A 286 -4.44 -8.16 13.63
C ARG A 286 -4.80 -7.30 14.83
N LEU A 287 -5.44 -6.17 14.57
CA LEU A 287 -6.11 -5.38 15.60
C LEU A 287 -7.33 -6.15 16.11
N ARG A 288 -7.44 -6.30 17.43
CA ARG A 288 -8.60 -6.93 18.09
C ARG A 288 -9.25 -5.96 19.07
N VAL A 289 -10.56 -5.81 18.98
CA VAL A 289 -11.35 -4.99 19.90
C VAL A 289 -12.48 -5.84 20.47
N PRO A 290 -12.59 -5.97 21.80
CA PRO A 290 -13.66 -6.74 22.41
C PRO A 290 -15.01 -6.03 22.23
N LEU A 291 -16.04 -6.81 21.92
CA LEU A 291 -17.41 -6.34 21.80
C LEU A 291 -18.30 -6.91 22.91
N ASP A 292 -19.43 -6.27 23.16
CA ASP A 292 -20.35 -6.65 24.23
C ASP A 292 -21.10 -7.94 23.90
N LYS A 293 -20.86 -8.98 24.70
CA LYS A 293 -21.44 -10.32 24.54
C LYS A 293 -22.97 -10.30 24.60
N THR A 294 -23.55 -9.48 25.49
CA THR A 294 -25.01 -9.38 25.68
C THR A 294 -25.67 -8.77 24.45
N ILE A 295 -25.04 -7.76 23.87
CA ILE A 295 -25.54 -7.13 22.64
C ILE A 295 -25.58 -8.17 21.50
N PHE A 296 -24.51 -8.93 21.30
CA PHE A 296 -24.46 -9.92 20.21
C PHE A 296 -25.31 -11.16 20.46
N GLN A 297 -25.51 -11.56 21.72
CA GLN A 297 -26.53 -12.53 22.09
C GLN A 297 -27.91 -12.07 21.56
N GLN A 298 -28.29 -10.82 21.82
CA GLN A 298 -29.60 -10.28 21.41
C GLN A 298 -29.71 -9.96 19.91
N LEU A 299 -28.62 -9.53 19.27
CA LEU A 299 -28.60 -9.14 17.85
C LEU A 299 -28.57 -10.35 16.91
N ILE A 300 -27.98 -11.46 17.34
CA ILE A 300 -27.69 -12.62 16.49
C ILE A 300 -28.34 -13.88 17.03
N ILE A 301 -27.89 -14.37 18.19
CA ILE A 301 -28.26 -15.70 18.69
C ILE A 301 -29.76 -15.76 19.04
N ASP A 302 -30.25 -14.82 19.85
CA ASP A 302 -31.68 -14.71 20.22
C ASP A 302 -32.60 -14.37 19.03
N LYS A 303 -32.00 -14.08 17.86
CA LYS A 303 -32.69 -13.76 16.60
C LYS A 303 -32.68 -14.93 15.62
N GLU A 304 -32.33 -16.15 16.06
CA GLU A 304 -32.49 -17.34 15.24
C GLU A 304 -33.93 -17.46 14.71
N GLY A 305 -34.07 -17.82 13.42
CA GLY A 305 -35.36 -17.93 12.75
C GLY A 305 -36.07 -16.59 12.44
N ALA A 306 -35.54 -15.46 12.91
CA ALA A 306 -36.12 -14.14 12.65
C ALA A 306 -35.92 -13.71 11.19
N THR A 307 -36.86 -12.92 10.65
CA THR A 307 -36.83 -12.50 9.24
C THR A 307 -35.64 -11.59 8.94
N GLU A 308 -35.17 -10.83 9.93
CA GLU A 308 -34.01 -9.93 9.84
C GLU A 308 -32.72 -10.67 9.43
N LEU A 309 -32.56 -11.95 9.78
CA LEU A 309 -31.36 -12.74 9.44
C LEU A 309 -31.51 -13.55 8.15
N SER A 310 -32.69 -13.51 7.51
CA SER A 310 -33.02 -14.41 6.39
C SER A 310 -32.38 -14.04 5.05
N THR A 311 -32.05 -12.76 4.83
CA THR A 311 -31.43 -12.28 3.59
C THR A 311 -30.48 -11.11 3.85
N ALA A 312 -29.58 -10.86 2.90
CA ALA A 312 -28.65 -9.72 2.94
C ALA A 312 -29.36 -8.38 3.08
N GLU A 313 -30.46 -8.16 2.34
CA GLU A 313 -31.19 -6.89 2.34
C GLU A 313 -31.85 -6.61 3.70
N LEU A 314 -32.50 -7.64 4.28
CA LEU A 314 -33.16 -7.51 5.58
C LEU A 314 -32.14 -7.31 6.70
N TRP A 315 -31.01 -8.04 6.64
CA TRP A 315 -29.90 -7.86 7.56
C TRP A 315 -29.32 -6.46 7.48
N GLN A 316 -29.04 -5.97 6.26
CA GLN A 316 -28.49 -4.64 6.06
C GLN A 316 -29.44 -3.53 6.51
N ASN A 317 -30.75 -3.73 6.41
CA ASN A 317 -31.73 -2.79 6.95
C ASN A 317 -31.81 -2.83 8.48
N TYR A 318 -31.62 -4.00 9.09
CA TYR A 318 -31.63 -4.21 10.54
C TYR A 318 -30.34 -3.70 11.22
N PHE A 319 -29.19 -4.15 10.74
CA PHE A 319 -27.87 -3.87 11.30
C PHE A 319 -27.26 -2.57 10.79
N LYS A 320 -27.58 -2.15 9.56
CA LYS A 320 -27.14 -0.91 8.91
C LYS A 320 -25.64 -0.81 8.76
N SER A 321 -24.97 -0.05 9.62
CA SER A 321 -23.53 0.19 9.56
C SER A 321 -22.94 0.39 10.95
N ILE A 322 -21.62 0.34 11.04
CA ILE A 322 -20.87 0.65 12.25
C ILE A 322 -19.83 1.74 11.96
N SER A 323 -19.48 2.52 12.98
CA SER A 323 -18.26 3.32 13.02
C SER A 323 -17.18 2.63 13.84
N ILE A 324 -15.93 2.84 13.43
CA ILE A 324 -14.71 2.46 14.14
C ILE A 324 -13.93 3.75 14.36
N GLU A 325 -13.96 4.24 15.59
CA GLU A 325 -13.33 5.50 15.99
C GLU A 325 -12.19 5.23 16.96
N THR A 326 -11.15 6.07 16.90
CA THR A 326 -10.00 5.97 17.81
C THR A 326 -9.75 7.30 18.49
N ARG A 327 -9.29 7.26 19.75
CA ARG A 327 -9.00 8.43 20.57
C ARG A 327 -7.90 8.15 21.60
N ASP A 328 -7.48 9.20 22.29
CA ASP A 328 -6.57 9.14 23.45
C ASP A 328 -5.23 8.43 23.16
N PHE A 329 -4.64 8.74 22.01
CA PHE A 329 -3.32 8.25 21.63
C PHE A 329 -2.24 8.79 22.58
N SER A 330 -1.38 7.91 23.10
CA SER A 330 -0.18 8.31 23.86
C SER A 330 0.88 8.96 22.96
N ALA A 331 0.92 8.58 21.69
CA ALA A 331 1.72 9.19 20.63
C ALA A 331 1.01 9.01 19.27
N PRO A 332 1.23 9.89 18.28
CA PRO A 332 0.58 9.76 16.97
C PRO A 332 0.89 8.41 16.31
N LEU A 333 -0.18 7.75 15.84
CA LEU A 333 -0.10 6.50 15.12
C LEU A 333 -1.26 6.44 14.12
N LEU A 334 -0.92 6.31 12.84
CA LEU A 334 -1.85 6.05 11.75
C LEU A 334 -1.62 4.64 11.23
N MET A 335 -2.71 3.91 11.02
CA MET A 335 -2.69 2.52 10.59
C MET A 335 -3.42 2.39 9.23
N LEU A 336 -2.77 1.79 8.25
CA LEU A 336 -3.41 1.28 7.05
C LEU A 336 -3.67 -0.21 7.26
N LEU A 337 -4.93 -0.58 7.48
CA LEU A 337 -5.29 -1.97 7.81
C LEU A 337 -6.00 -2.64 6.63
N ASN A 338 -5.99 -3.97 6.62
CA ASN A 338 -6.75 -4.76 5.65
C ASN A 338 -8.22 -4.84 6.06
N PHE A 339 -8.96 -3.76 5.82
CA PHE A 339 -10.40 -3.70 6.07
C PHE A 339 -11.24 -4.59 5.14
N ASN A 340 -10.65 -5.21 4.12
CA ASN A 340 -11.35 -6.26 3.35
C ASN A 340 -11.42 -7.57 4.14
N GLY A 341 -10.41 -7.87 4.96
CA GLY A 341 -10.38 -9.03 5.86
C GLY A 341 -10.98 -8.76 7.24
N MET A 342 -11.62 -7.62 7.45
CA MET A 342 -12.26 -7.27 8.71
C MET A 342 -13.48 -8.16 8.98
N VAL A 343 -13.58 -8.67 10.21
CA VAL A 343 -14.63 -9.60 10.63
C VAL A 343 -15.02 -9.36 12.08
N ILE A 344 -16.29 -9.54 12.40
CA ILE A 344 -16.75 -9.73 13.78
C ILE A 344 -16.91 -11.23 14.00
N ARG A 345 -16.13 -11.78 14.92
CA ARG A 345 -16.20 -13.17 15.36
C ARG A 345 -17.07 -13.26 16.59
N VAL A 346 -18.16 -14.02 16.52
CA VAL A 346 -19.05 -14.34 17.64
C VAL A 346 -18.79 -15.80 18.02
N ALA A 347 -18.07 -16.02 19.11
CA ALA A 347 -17.89 -17.34 19.71
C ALA A 347 -19.05 -17.61 20.68
N TYR A 348 -19.58 -18.83 20.66
CA TYR A 348 -20.67 -19.24 21.54
C TYR A 348 -20.56 -20.72 21.91
N THR A 349 -21.10 -21.06 23.06
CA THR A 349 -21.26 -22.44 23.53
C THR A 349 -22.71 -22.86 23.40
N TYR A 350 -22.94 -24.15 23.12
CA TYR A 350 -24.26 -24.77 23.18
C TYR A 350 -24.15 -26.18 23.76
N LYS A 351 -25.26 -26.69 24.26
CA LYS A 351 -25.40 -28.02 24.84
C LYS A 351 -25.81 -29.01 23.78
N SER A 352 -25.15 -30.17 23.78
CA SER A 352 -25.43 -31.27 22.86
C SER A 352 -25.57 -32.57 23.65
N GLU A 353 -26.50 -33.42 23.24
CA GLU A 353 -26.61 -34.79 23.79
C GLU A 353 -25.56 -35.69 23.13
N ASP A 354 -24.64 -36.23 23.93
CA ASP A 354 -23.73 -37.28 23.49
C ASP A 354 -24.44 -38.64 23.54
N THR A 355 -24.97 -39.05 22.39
CA THR A 355 -25.71 -40.31 22.26
C THR A 355 -24.81 -41.55 22.29
N GLU A 356 -23.49 -41.38 22.25
CA GLU A 356 -22.53 -42.48 22.35
C GLU A 356 -22.15 -42.82 23.81
N ALA A 357 -22.42 -41.91 24.75
CA ALA A 357 -22.29 -42.15 26.20
C ALA A 357 -23.47 -42.96 26.76
N ASP A 358 -23.21 -43.85 27.73
CA ASP A 358 -24.22 -44.62 28.48
C ASP A 358 -24.06 -44.40 29.99
N PRO A 359 -24.94 -43.61 30.65
CA PRO A 359 -26.11 -42.94 30.09
C PRO A 359 -25.75 -41.76 29.17
N VAL A 360 -26.69 -41.31 28.33
CA VAL A 360 -26.53 -40.11 27.49
C VAL A 360 -26.10 -38.94 28.36
N GLU A 361 -24.97 -38.32 28.00
CA GLU A 361 -24.41 -37.18 28.69
C GLU A 361 -24.72 -35.87 27.94
N ILE A 362 -24.81 -34.77 28.67
CA ILE A 362 -24.93 -33.44 28.08
C ILE A 362 -23.54 -32.82 28.08
N VAL A 363 -23.04 -32.51 26.90
CA VAL A 363 -21.73 -31.89 26.72
C VAL A 363 -21.88 -30.47 26.18
N ASP A 364 -21.02 -29.57 26.65
CA ASP A 364 -20.89 -28.24 26.06
C ASP A 364 -20.01 -28.35 24.81
N LYS A 365 -20.43 -27.71 23.73
CA LYS A 365 -19.71 -27.61 22.46
C LYS A 365 -19.50 -26.15 22.10
N ASP A 366 -18.30 -25.86 21.62
CA ASP A 366 -17.94 -24.55 21.12
C ASP A 366 -18.26 -24.44 19.63
N SER A 367 -18.68 -23.24 19.22
CA SER A 367 -18.91 -22.91 17.82
C SER A 367 -18.68 -21.42 17.60
N GLU A 368 -18.58 -21.03 16.32
CA GLU A 368 -18.39 -19.65 15.94
C GLU A 368 -19.32 -19.24 14.80
N PHE A 369 -19.69 -17.97 14.82
CA PHE A 369 -20.42 -17.33 13.75
C PHE A 369 -19.73 -16.04 13.34
N LEU A 370 -19.53 -15.87 12.03
CA LEU A 370 -18.79 -14.74 11.49
C LEU A 370 -19.73 -13.72 10.87
N ILE A 371 -19.45 -12.44 11.10
CA ILE A 371 -20.06 -11.33 10.40
C ILE A 371 -18.94 -10.58 9.67
N ASN A 372 -18.93 -10.69 8.35
CA ASN A 372 -17.86 -10.21 7.49
C ASN A 372 -18.10 -8.76 7.07
N ALA A 373 -17.01 -8.00 6.88
CA ALA A 373 -17.11 -6.67 6.30
C ALA A 373 -17.77 -6.72 4.91
N GLY A 374 -18.70 -5.80 4.68
CA GLY A 374 -19.39 -5.62 3.42
C GLY A 374 -18.53 -4.89 2.38
N GLY A 375 -19.08 -4.77 1.17
CA GLY A 375 -18.44 -4.03 0.09
C GLY A 375 -18.33 -2.52 0.35
N LEU A 376 -19.33 -1.95 1.04
CA LEU A 376 -19.38 -0.52 1.35
C LEU A 376 -18.66 -0.19 2.65
N LYS A 377 -17.56 0.54 2.50
CA LYS A 377 -16.74 1.07 3.57
C LYS A 377 -16.02 2.31 3.09
N PHE A 378 -15.79 3.26 3.99
CA PHE A 378 -15.16 4.53 3.67
C PHE A 378 -14.52 5.16 4.91
N ASN A 379 -13.62 6.10 4.67
CA ASN A 379 -12.97 6.87 5.72
C ASN A 379 -13.68 8.19 5.97
N THR A 380 -13.77 8.56 7.24
CA THR A 380 -13.85 9.97 7.62
C THR A 380 -12.45 10.44 8.00
N VAL A 381 -12.14 11.68 7.67
CA VAL A 381 -10.86 12.31 7.99
C VAL A 381 -11.15 13.71 8.50
N THR A 382 -10.67 14.03 9.70
CA THR A 382 -10.92 15.32 10.35
C THR A 382 -9.60 15.95 10.73
N LYS A 383 -9.44 17.26 10.46
CA LYS A 383 -8.29 18.04 10.97
C LYS A 383 -8.48 18.28 12.47
N THR A 384 -7.56 17.78 13.29
CA THR A 384 -7.58 17.92 14.76
C THR A 384 -6.63 19.00 15.24
N SER A 385 -5.64 19.39 14.42
CA SER A 385 -4.80 20.57 14.67
C SER A 385 -4.66 21.42 13.42
N VAL A 386 -4.35 22.70 13.60
CA VAL A 386 -4.07 23.62 12.49
C VAL A 386 -2.72 23.33 11.84
N ALA A 387 -2.62 23.63 10.56
CA ALA A 387 -1.37 23.63 9.82
C ALA A 387 -0.43 24.74 10.31
N ALA A 388 0.87 24.61 10.03
CA ALA A 388 1.84 25.65 10.35
C ALA A 388 1.59 26.91 9.49
N PRO A 389 1.80 28.12 10.04
CA PRO A 389 1.60 29.37 9.29
C PRO A 389 2.40 29.43 7.97
N GLU A 390 3.56 28.79 7.93
CA GLU A 390 4.45 28.71 6.77
C GLU A 390 3.76 28.03 5.57
N LEU A 391 2.85 27.08 5.80
CA LEU A 391 2.10 26.45 4.73
C LEU A 391 1.28 27.48 3.94
N ASN A 392 0.63 28.42 4.63
CA ASN A 392 -0.16 29.47 3.98
C ASN A 392 0.71 30.39 3.12
N ASN A 393 1.95 30.65 3.55
CA ASN A 393 2.92 31.43 2.78
C ASN A 393 3.33 30.70 1.50
N ILE A 394 3.52 29.38 1.57
CA ILE A 394 3.86 28.55 0.41
C ILE A 394 2.70 28.51 -0.58
N VAL A 395 1.50 28.11 -0.13
CA VAL A 395 0.36 27.84 -1.02
C VAL A 395 -0.27 29.09 -1.64
N SER A 396 -0.07 30.26 -1.02
CA SER A 396 -0.62 31.54 -1.52
C SER A 396 0.38 32.32 -2.39
N ALA A 397 1.62 31.85 -2.53
CA ALA A 397 2.64 32.57 -3.28
C ALA A 397 2.38 32.50 -4.79
N VAL A 398 2.49 33.65 -5.48
CA VAL A 398 2.35 33.74 -6.95
C VAL A 398 3.52 33.06 -7.68
N ALA A 399 4.71 33.14 -7.08
CA ALA A 399 5.94 32.49 -7.55
C ALA A 399 6.59 31.78 -6.36
N PRO A 400 6.15 30.55 -6.04
CA PRO A 400 6.52 29.91 -4.79
C PRO A 400 7.99 29.49 -4.76
N ALA A 401 8.65 29.73 -3.63
CA ALA A 401 10.02 29.26 -3.38
C ALA A 401 10.09 27.76 -3.11
N GLN A 402 8.99 27.19 -2.62
CA GLN A 402 8.84 25.79 -2.25
C GLN A 402 7.52 25.23 -2.81
N ILE A 403 7.45 23.92 -3.02
CA ILE A 403 6.23 23.21 -3.40
C ILE A 403 5.90 22.23 -2.29
N ALA A 404 4.87 22.53 -1.50
CA ALA A 404 4.37 21.63 -0.46
C ALA A 404 3.28 20.70 -1.02
N LEU A 405 3.47 19.40 -0.87
CA LEU A 405 2.53 18.33 -1.24
C LEU A 405 2.25 17.46 -0.01
N SER A 406 1.00 17.04 0.18
CA SER A 406 0.62 16.08 1.22
C SER A 406 -0.57 15.26 0.78
N GLY A 407 -0.58 13.98 1.20
CA GLY A 407 -1.74 13.12 1.07
C GLY A 407 -2.85 13.50 2.07
N GLY A 408 -3.98 12.78 1.99
CA GLY A 408 -5.17 13.08 2.77
C GLY A 408 -5.72 14.49 2.50
N LEU A 409 -6.08 15.23 3.55
CA LEU A 409 -6.57 16.62 3.49
C LEU A 409 -5.44 17.65 3.36
N GLY A 410 -4.45 17.33 2.51
CA GLY A 410 -3.21 18.06 2.29
C GLY A 410 -3.30 19.04 1.11
N SER A 411 -2.38 18.92 0.16
CA SER A 411 -2.28 19.80 -1.01
C SER A 411 -1.76 19.07 -2.24
N VAL A 412 -2.15 19.58 -3.40
CA VAL A 412 -1.58 19.27 -4.71
C VAL A 412 -1.02 20.54 -5.36
N ALA A 413 -0.13 20.38 -6.33
CA ALA A 413 0.40 21.50 -7.11
C ALA A 413 -0.09 21.44 -8.56
N THR A 414 -0.27 22.59 -9.19
CA THR A 414 -0.54 22.73 -10.62
C THR A 414 0.64 23.42 -11.26
N ILE A 415 1.24 22.79 -12.26
CA ILE A 415 2.37 23.24 -13.05
C ILE A 415 1.87 23.65 -14.43
N THR A 416 2.14 24.90 -14.81
CA THR A 416 1.92 25.40 -16.17
C THR A 416 3.28 25.52 -16.86
N LEU A 417 3.48 24.74 -17.94
CA LEU A 417 4.76 24.66 -18.64
C LEU A 417 5.14 25.97 -19.35
N PHE A 418 4.16 26.64 -19.95
CA PHE A 418 4.33 27.92 -20.63
C PHE A 418 3.19 28.85 -20.21
N GLU A 419 3.51 29.98 -19.58
CA GLU A 419 2.50 30.99 -19.16
C GLU A 419 1.86 31.67 -20.37
N ASP A 420 2.69 32.01 -21.36
CA ASP A 420 2.27 32.54 -22.65
C ASP A 420 2.66 31.60 -23.78
N ASN A 421 1.80 31.49 -24.79
CA ASN A 421 2.09 30.66 -25.97
C ASN A 421 3.27 31.18 -26.79
N GLU A 422 3.77 32.40 -26.58
CA GLU A 422 4.91 32.96 -27.31
C GLU A 422 6.16 32.07 -27.20
N VAL A 423 6.45 31.55 -26.00
CA VAL A 423 7.59 30.64 -25.79
C VAL A 423 7.38 29.32 -26.52
N LEU A 424 6.15 28.79 -26.48
CA LEU A 424 5.81 27.55 -27.20
C LEU A 424 5.91 27.73 -28.72
N GLU A 425 5.42 28.86 -29.26
CA GLU A 425 5.54 29.20 -30.67
C GLU A 425 7.01 29.41 -31.07
N ALA A 426 7.83 30.01 -30.20
CA ALA A 426 9.25 30.15 -30.43
C ALA A 426 9.94 28.79 -30.52
N ILE A 427 9.55 27.81 -29.70
CA ILE A 427 10.04 26.42 -29.76
C ILE A 427 9.55 25.73 -31.04
N LYS A 428 8.28 25.89 -31.43
CA LYS A 428 7.72 25.35 -32.68
C LYS A 428 8.47 25.87 -33.91
N GLY A 429 8.97 27.10 -33.86
CA GLY A 429 9.77 27.71 -34.93
C GLY A 429 11.20 27.18 -35.05
N GLN A 430 11.69 26.40 -34.08
CA GLN A 430 13.05 25.84 -34.12
C GLN A 430 13.11 24.53 -34.91
N HIS A 431 14.19 24.33 -35.68
CA HIS A 431 14.49 23.07 -36.38
C HIS A 431 15.17 22.06 -35.44
N TRP A 432 14.50 21.73 -34.34
CA TRP A 432 15.04 20.84 -33.31
C TRP A 432 14.48 19.44 -33.41
N LEU A 433 15.36 18.45 -33.28
CA LEU A 433 14.97 17.10 -32.90
C LEU A 433 14.89 17.02 -31.38
N LEU A 434 13.68 16.93 -30.84
CA LEU A 434 13.46 16.73 -29.41
C LEU A 434 13.93 15.33 -28.98
N ASN A 435 14.96 15.28 -28.14
CA ASN A 435 15.52 14.04 -27.58
C ASN A 435 14.80 13.65 -26.29
N GLU A 436 14.72 14.58 -25.34
CA GLU A 436 14.12 14.35 -24.02
C GLU A 436 13.57 15.67 -23.45
N ALA A 437 12.49 15.59 -22.69
CA ALA A 437 11.97 16.70 -21.89
C ALA A 437 11.57 16.20 -20.51
N ASN A 438 12.00 16.91 -19.46
CA ASN A 438 11.83 16.50 -18.07
C ASN A 438 11.41 17.66 -17.17
N LEU A 439 10.71 17.30 -16.10
CA LEU A 439 10.63 18.09 -14.89
C LEU A 439 11.41 17.35 -13.81
N THR A 440 12.41 18.03 -13.26
CA THR A 440 13.20 17.54 -12.13
C THR A 440 12.85 18.38 -10.91
N MET A 441 12.29 17.74 -9.88
CA MET A 441 11.83 18.38 -8.65
C MET A 441 12.73 17.94 -7.51
N TYR A 442 13.61 18.83 -7.08
CA TYR A 442 14.52 18.56 -5.97
C TYR A 442 13.82 18.69 -4.63
N VAL A 443 14.16 17.80 -3.70
CA VAL A 443 13.68 17.83 -2.32
C VAL A 443 14.38 18.96 -1.56
N ASP A 444 13.62 19.73 -0.80
CA ASP A 444 14.18 20.71 0.13
C ASP A 444 14.59 19.99 1.43
N LYS A 445 15.86 19.58 1.52
CA LYS A 445 16.38 18.83 2.68
C LYS A 445 16.22 19.59 4.01
N GLN A 446 16.36 20.92 4.00
CA GLN A 446 16.17 21.73 5.21
C GLN A 446 14.73 21.65 5.70
N ALA A 447 13.76 21.76 4.79
CA ALA A 447 12.35 21.61 5.13
C ALA A 447 12.01 20.19 5.60
N VAL A 448 12.59 19.16 4.96
CA VAL A 448 12.40 17.76 5.39
C VAL A 448 12.87 17.54 6.82
N GLU A 449 14.05 18.03 7.19
CA GLU A 449 14.57 17.94 8.56
C GLU A 449 13.73 18.76 9.55
N GLN A 450 13.43 20.01 9.21
CA GLN A 450 12.67 20.94 10.05
C GLN A 450 11.29 20.37 10.41
N TYR A 451 10.58 19.83 9.42
CA TYR A 451 9.23 19.30 9.60
C TYR A 451 9.18 17.79 9.85
N SER A 452 10.35 17.12 9.85
CA SER A 452 10.48 15.67 10.00
C SER A 452 9.59 14.90 9.00
N LEU A 453 9.65 15.33 7.74
CA LEU A 453 8.78 14.80 6.68
C LEU A 453 9.19 13.38 6.30
N SER A 454 8.20 12.53 6.09
CA SER A 454 8.41 11.24 5.44
C SER A 454 8.05 11.37 3.97
N LEU A 455 9.07 11.28 3.11
CA LEU A 455 8.94 11.50 1.68
C LEU A 455 8.09 10.40 1.02
N PRO A 456 7.27 10.75 0.01
CA PRO A 456 6.58 9.77 -0.81
C PRO A 456 7.56 9.04 -1.74
N GLU A 457 7.28 7.78 -2.05
CA GLU A 457 8.11 7.01 -3.00
C GLU A 457 7.98 7.53 -4.43
N ARG A 458 6.82 8.12 -4.77
CA ARG A 458 6.54 8.53 -6.14
C ARG A 458 5.63 9.75 -6.24
N LEU A 459 5.95 10.62 -7.19
CA LEU A 459 5.10 11.70 -7.67
C LEU A 459 4.45 11.33 -9.00
N TYR A 460 3.25 11.86 -9.22
CA TYR A 460 2.42 11.61 -10.39
C TYR A 460 1.92 12.93 -10.98
N LEU A 461 2.15 13.08 -12.28
CA LEU A 461 1.81 14.23 -13.09
C LEU A 461 0.73 13.84 -14.11
N TYR A 462 -0.39 14.57 -14.11
CA TYR A 462 -1.56 14.29 -14.93
C TYR A 462 -2.20 15.58 -15.46
N ASN A 463 -3.09 15.48 -16.46
CA ASN A 463 -3.74 16.66 -17.02
C ASN A 463 -4.76 17.25 -16.01
N ALA A 464 -4.61 18.52 -15.66
CA ALA A 464 -5.43 19.17 -14.64
C ALA A 464 -6.91 19.36 -15.06
N ASN A 465 -7.18 19.43 -16.37
CA ASN A 465 -8.52 19.66 -16.91
C ASN A 465 -9.28 18.35 -17.10
N THR A 466 -8.62 17.33 -17.67
CA THR A 466 -9.26 16.04 -17.98
C THR A 466 -9.11 15.00 -16.88
N ASN A 467 -8.17 15.20 -15.95
CA ASN A 467 -7.77 14.24 -14.92
C ASN A 467 -7.16 12.94 -15.47
N ALA A 468 -6.83 12.91 -16.77
CA ALA A 468 -6.22 11.75 -17.41
C ALA A 468 -4.69 11.75 -17.25
N PRO A 469 -4.04 10.57 -17.24
CA PRO A 469 -2.59 10.49 -17.31
C PRO A 469 -2.04 11.22 -18.55
N ILE A 470 -0.84 11.81 -18.43
CA ILE A 470 -0.17 12.36 -19.61
C ILE A 470 0.29 11.23 -20.55
N ILE A 471 0.50 11.55 -21.82
CA ILE A 471 0.83 10.56 -22.85
C ILE A 471 2.10 9.75 -22.51
N ASP A 472 3.12 10.37 -21.90
CA ASP A 472 4.35 9.67 -21.49
C ASP A 472 4.07 8.55 -20.47
N TYR A 473 3.08 8.73 -19.58
CA TYR A 473 2.65 7.66 -18.66
C TYR A 473 1.93 6.53 -19.40
N LEU A 474 1.11 6.86 -20.40
CA LEU A 474 0.33 5.89 -21.16
C LEU A 474 1.20 5.04 -22.09
N GLU A 475 2.18 5.65 -22.76
CA GLU A 475 3.10 4.99 -23.70
C GLU A 475 4.14 4.11 -23.00
N ASP A 476 4.46 4.38 -21.73
CA ASP A 476 5.46 3.62 -21.00
C ASP A 476 4.94 2.23 -20.58
N GLY A 477 5.42 1.18 -21.24
CA GLY A 477 5.13 -0.21 -20.92
C GLY A 477 6.16 -0.88 -19.99
N THR A 478 7.16 -0.15 -19.49
CA THR A 478 8.25 -0.74 -18.70
C THR A 478 7.80 -1.11 -17.29
N SER A 479 8.23 -2.27 -16.79
CA SER A 479 7.94 -2.74 -15.43
C SER A 479 8.99 -3.75 -14.95
N THR A 480 9.14 -3.85 -13.63
CA THR A 480 9.80 -4.95 -12.90
C THR A 480 8.72 -5.77 -12.16
N SER A 481 9.12 -6.71 -11.31
CA SER A 481 8.20 -7.42 -10.40
C SER A 481 7.50 -6.47 -9.41
N THR A 482 8.13 -5.35 -9.05
CA THR A 482 7.67 -4.45 -7.99
C THR A 482 7.30 -3.05 -8.48
N LEU A 483 7.90 -2.58 -9.58
CA LEU A 483 7.73 -1.22 -10.09
C LEU A 483 7.17 -1.21 -11.52
N SER A 484 6.42 -0.18 -11.88
CA SER A 484 5.90 0.03 -13.24
C SER A 484 6.17 1.44 -13.72
N LYS A 485 6.09 1.67 -15.04
CA LYS A 485 6.27 2.98 -15.67
C LYS A 485 7.64 3.59 -15.36
N LEU A 486 8.72 2.81 -15.56
CA LEU A 486 10.08 3.19 -15.17
C LEU A 486 10.63 4.37 -15.98
N VAL A 487 10.28 4.44 -17.27
CA VAL A 487 10.75 5.48 -18.20
C VAL A 487 10.02 6.81 -17.97
N TYR A 488 8.74 6.77 -17.60
CA TYR A 488 7.98 7.94 -17.15
C TYR A 488 8.59 8.53 -15.87
N GLY A 489 9.05 7.66 -14.96
CA GLY A 489 9.75 8.04 -13.74
C GLY A 489 8.82 8.55 -12.64
N GLY A 490 9.23 9.63 -11.97
CA GLY A 490 8.56 10.19 -10.80
C GLY A 490 8.90 9.50 -9.49
N PHE A 491 9.82 8.53 -9.48
CA PHE A 491 10.34 7.91 -8.26
C PHE A 491 11.29 8.87 -7.53
N LEU A 492 11.39 8.71 -6.21
CA LEU A 492 12.43 9.34 -5.42
C LEU A 492 13.78 8.74 -5.82
N LEU A 493 14.72 9.61 -6.19
CA LEU A 493 16.10 9.26 -6.57
C LEU A 493 17.07 10.00 -5.65
N GLU A 494 18.21 9.38 -5.39
CA GLU A 494 19.30 9.96 -4.62
C GLU A 494 20.62 9.85 -5.38
N GLU A 495 21.24 10.99 -5.67
CA GLU A 495 22.54 11.09 -6.36
C GLU A 495 23.32 12.28 -5.82
N ASP A 496 24.62 12.12 -5.56
CA ASP A 496 25.53 13.19 -5.10
C ASP A 496 24.96 14.02 -3.93
N GLU A 497 24.43 13.36 -2.88
CA GLU A 497 23.79 14.00 -1.72
C GLU A 497 22.53 14.82 -2.06
N LYS A 498 21.94 14.65 -3.25
CA LYS A 498 20.69 15.29 -3.66
C LYS A 498 19.58 14.26 -3.77
N GLN A 499 18.43 14.60 -3.24
CA GLN A 499 17.20 13.82 -3.40
C GLN A 499 16.26 14.56 -4.35
N TYR A 500 15.71 13.86 -5.33
CA TYR A 500 14.84 14.46 -6.34
C TYR A 500 13.88 13.48 -6.97
N TYR A 501 12.85 14.01 -7.62
CA TYR A 501 11.93 13.27 -8.47
C TYR A 501 12.10 13.75 -9.91
N LYS A 502 12.25 12.84 -10.86
CA LYS A 502 12.36 13.17 -12.29
C LYS A 502 11.21 12.57 -13.06
N ILE A 503 10.37 13.41 -13.68
CA ILE A 503 9.25 12.98 -14.52
C ILE A 503 9.53 13.35 -15.97
N ARG A 504 9.42 12.36 -16.86
CA ARG A 504 9.56 12.52 -18.30
C ARG A 504 8.25 12.99 -18.93
N LEU A 505 8.34 13.99 -19.82
CA LEU A 505 7.21 14.57 -20.57
C LEU A 505 7.56 14.84 -22.04
N THR A 506 8.39 13.98 -22.62
CA THR A 506 8.92 14.12 -23.98
C THR A 506 7.82 13.98 -25.03
N SER A 507 6.96 12.97 -24.90
CA SER A 507 5.85 12.76 -25.83
C SER A 507 4.78 13.82 -25.66
N HIS A 508 4.54 14.28 -24.43
CA HIS A 508 3.66 15.40 -24.13
C HIS A 508 4.12 16.69 -24.82
N LEU A 509 5.38 17.08 -24.66
CA LEU A 509 5.94 18.27 -25.32
C LEU A 509 5.95 18.11 -26.85
N ARG A 510 6.27 16.92 -27.37
CA ARG A 510 6.21 16.63 -28.80
C ARG A 510 4.80 16.84 -29.37
N ASN A 511 3.76 16.45 -28.64
CA ASN A 511 2.37 16.66 -29.05
C ASN A 511 1.96 18.13 -29.03
N LEU A 512 2.42 18.92 -28.05
CA LEU A 512 2.21 20.37 -28.03
C LEU A 512 2.87 21.04 -29.25
N ILE A 513 4.07 20.60 -29.64
CA ILE A 513 4.83 21.17 -30.76
C ILE A 513 4.27 20.74 -32.12
N LYS A 514 4.05 19.43 -32.33
CA LYS A 514 3.73 18.86 -33.66
C LYS A 514 2.25 18.77 -33.98
N ASN A 515 1.41 18.52 -32.97
CA ASN A 515 0.00 18.22 -33.13
C ASN A 515 -0.91 19.37 -32.68
N ASP A 516 -0.32 20.55 -32.40
CA ASP A 516 -0.99 21.75 -31.90
C ASP A 516 -1.95 21.46 -30.73
N SER A 517 -1.51 20.56 -29.84
CA SER A 517 -2.30 20.17 -28.68
C SER A 517 -2.42 21.32 -27.68
N ILE A 518 -3.48 21.31 -26.87
CA ILE A 518 -3.74 22.35 -25.88
C ILE A 518 -2.66 22.30 -24.79
N ASN A 519 -2.01 23.43 -24.52
CA ASN A 519 -1.13 23.65 -23.38
C ASN A 519 -1.96 23.67 -22.07
N ALA A 520 -2.48 22.50 -21.69
CA ALA A 520 -3.28 22.32 -20.50
C ALA A 520 -2.36 22.31 -19.26
N PRO A 521 -2.77 22.93 -18.14
CA PRO A 521 -2.04 22.81 -16.88
C PRO A 521 -1.90 21.35 -16.45
N LEU A 522 -0.79 21.03 -15.81
CA LEU A 522 -0.48 19.69 -15.33
C LEU A 522 -0.58 19.68 -13.81
N ARG A 523 -1.25 18.69 -13.24
CA ARG A 523 -1.40 18.55 -11.79
C ARG A 523 -0.42 17.52 -11.27
N LEU A 524 0.31 17.90 -10.23
CA LEU A 524 1.28 17.10 -9.51
C LEU A 524 0.70 16.70 -8.17
N SER A 525 0.72 15.39 -7.90
CA SER A 525 0.26 14.76 -6.67
C SER A 525 1.23 13.67 -6.26
N LEU A 526 1.22 13.30 -4.99
CA LEU A 526 1.91 12.10 -4.52
C LEU A 526 1.02 10.87 -4.68
N ILE A 527 1.64 9.73 -4.95
CA ILE A 527 0.96 8.44 -5.04
C ILE A 527 1.79 7.38 -4.30
N ASN A 528 1.12 6.47 -3.61
CA ASN A 528 1.75 5.23 -3.17
C ASN A 528 1.89 4.32 -4.40
N THR A 529 3.00 3.60 -4.55
CA THR A 529 3.14 2.69 -5.68
C THR A 529 2.15 1.54 -5.57
N LEU A 530 1.35 1.31 -6.61
CA LEU A 530 1.14 0.01 -7.28
C LEU A 530 -0.07 0.03 -8.22
N SER A 531 0.18 -0.17 -9.50
CA SER A 531 -0.16 -1.41 -10.23
C SER A 531 0.28 -1.23 -11.68
N ASN A 532 0.51 -2.34 -12.39
CA ASN A 532 0.87 -2.39 -13.81
C ASN A 532 -0.29 -1.95 -14.74
N GLN A 533 -1.19 -1.08 -14.25
CA GLN A 533 -2.44 -0.69 -14.90
C GLN A 533 -2.27 0.65 -15.62
N GLY A 534 -2.81 0.74 -16.84
CA GLY A 534 -2.80 1.99 -17.62
C GLY A 534 -3.65 3.12 -17.04
N ASN A 535 -4.51 2.83 -16.05
CA ASN A 535 -5.43 3.79 -15.45
C ASN A 535 -5.11 3.99 -13.96
N VAL A 536 -5.07 5.25 -13.53
CA VAL A 536 -4.95 5.63 -12.11
C VAL A 536 -6.35 5.93 -11.57
N PRO A 537 -6.87 5.18 -10.58
CA PRO A 537 -8.19 5.46 -10.02
C PRO A 537 -8.23 6.82 -9.34
N MET A 538 -9.26 7.62 -9.61
CA MET A 538 -9.39 8.99 -9.15
C MET A 538 -10.54 9.15 -8.15
N ALA A 539 -10.31 9.86 -7.05
CA ALA A 539 -11.31 10.28 -6.08
C ALA A 539 -11.86 11.68 -6.43
N LYS A 540 -13.17 11.88 -6.23
CA LYS A 540 -13.80 13.22 -6.33
C LYS A 540 -13.39 14.08 -5.14
N VAL A 541 -13.21 15.38 -5.36
CA VAL A 541 -12.93 16.38 -4.31
C VAL A 541 -14.00 17.46 -4.39
N GLU A 542 -14.55 17.86 -3.24
CA GLU A 542 -15.47 19.00 -3.13
C GLU A 542 -14.69 20.32 -3.14
N ASN A 543 -14.17 20.66 -4.32
CA ASN A 543 -13.42 21.90 -4.55
C ASN A 543 -13.68 22.42 -5.97
N SER A 544 -13.95 23.72 -6.10
CA SER A 544 -14.27 24.36 -7.40
C SER A 544 -13.11 24.37 -8.39
N THR A 545 -11.87 24.30 -7.91
CA THR A 545 -10.64 24.35 -8.72
C THR A 545 -9.95 22.98 -8.84
N LEU A 546 -10.37 22.00 -8.02
CA LEU A 546 -9.82 20.66 -7.98
C LEU A 546 -10.97 19.64 -7.95
N ALA A 547 -11.31 19.11 -9.12
CA ALA A 547 -12.43 18.16 -9.22
C ALA A 547 -12.06 16.74 -8.77
N LYS A 548 -10.82 16.30 -9.06
CA LYS A 548 -10.34 14.94 -8.77
C LYS A 548 -8.84 14.88 -8.46
N ILE A 549 -8.48 13.93 -7.61
CA ILE A 549 -7.11 13.52 -7.31
C ILE A 549 -6.96 12.00 -7.39
N PRO A 550 -5.75 11.45 -7.54
CA PRO A 550 -5.56 10.02 -7.41
C PRO A 550 -6.08 9.51 -6.05
N SER A 551 -6.81 8.41 -6.07
CA SER A 551 -7.31 7.75 -4.86
C SER A 551 -6.20 7.38 -3.87
N SER A 552 -5.01 7.01 -4.37
CA SER A 552 -3.84 6.73 -3.53
C SER A 552 -3.25 7.98 -2.86
N THR A 553 -3.49 9.19 -3.40
CA THR A 553 -3.13 10.44 -2.72
C THR A 553 -3.96 10.61 -1.44
N VAL A 554 -5.22 10.18 -1.45
CA VAL A 554 -6.13 10.26 -0.29
C VAL A 554 -5.60 9.40 0.87
N SER A 555 -5.12 8.19 0.55
CA SER A 555 -4.61 7.22 1.52
C SER A 555 -3.15 7.42 1.90
N SER A 556 -2.41 8.31 1.25
CA SER A 556 -1.00 8.48 1.54
C SER A 556 -0.78 9.27 2.84
N PRO A 557 -0.01 8.74 3.80
CA PRO A 557 0.37 9.48 5.00
C PRO A 557 1.57 10.41 4.77
N LYS A 558 2.19 10.34 3.59
CA LYS A 558 3.44 10.99 3.27
C LYS A 558 3.22 12.45 2.83
N SER A 559 4.28 13.23 2.94
CA SER A 559 4.32 14.62 2.52
C SER A 559 5.71 14.98 2.00
N ALA A 560 5.77 15.99 1.15
CA ALA A 560 7.01 16.46 0.55
C ALA A 560 7.02 17.99 0.47
N VAL A 561 8.20 18.55 0.72
CA VAL A 561 8.51 19.94 0.37
C VAL A 561 9.63 19.90 -0.67
N LEU A 562 9.32 20.42 -1.86
CA LEU A 562 10.23 20.44 -2.99
C LEU A 562 10.68 21.88 -3.25
N ILE A 563 11.82 22.06 -3.89
CA ILE A 563 12.31 23.37 -4.33
C ILE A 563 11.40 23.88 -5.46
N GLY A 564 10.88 25.09 -5.32
CA GLY A 564 9.97 25.70 -6.28
C GLY A 564 10.67 26.38 -7.47
N PRO A 565 9.91 27.02 -8.37
CA PRO A 565 10.47 27.75 -9.51
C PRO A 565 11.25 29.02 -9.13
N SER A 566 11.04 29.56 -7.92
CA SER A 566 11.64 30.82 -7.45
C SER A 566 12.23 30.70 -6.04
N PRO A 567 13.24 29.83 -5.81
CA PRO A 567 13.83 29.67 -4.49
C PRO A 567 14.47 30.97 -4.00
N THR A 568 14.38 31.21 -2.69
CA THR A 568 14.93 32.41 -2.05
C THR A 568 16.41 32.26 -1.66
N ASP A 569 16.86 31.02 -1.42
CA ASP A 569 18.26 30.72 -1.11
C ASP A 569 19.09 30.65 -2.42
N PRO A 570 20.13 31.48 -2.58
CA PRO A 570 21.01 31.45 -3.76
C PRO A 570 21.67 30.09 -4.01
N VAL A 571 21.91 29.28 -2.98
CA VAL A 571 22.50 27.94 -3.12
C VAL A 571 21.56 26.97 -3.83
N LEU A 572 20.25 27.22 -3.73
CA LEU A 572 19.20 26.41 -4.37
C LEU A 572 18.84 26.92 -5.78
N ALA A 573 19.45 28.00 -6.25
CA ALA A 573 19.10 28.64 -7.52
C ALA A 573 19.28 27.71 -8.74
N ASP A 574 20.27 26.81 -8.69
CA ASP A 574 20.53 25.81 -9.74
C ASP A 574 19.61 24.58 -9.64
N LEU A 575 18.83 24.47 -8.55
CA LEU A 575 17.91 23.37 -8.27
C LEU A 575 16.44 23.77 -8.42
N LYS A 576 16.17 24.99 -8.88
CA LYS A 576 14.81 25.48 -9.07
C LYS A 576 14.06 24.64 -10.12
N LEU A 577 12.76 24.48 -9.92
CA LEU A 577 11.92 23.74 -10.86
C LEU A 577 11.83 24.49 -12.21
N GLN A 578 12.24 23.81 -13.28
CA GLN A 578 12.15 24.30 -14.66
C GLN A 578 11.88 23.14 -15.61
N LEU A 579 11.35 23.46 -16.79
CA LEU A 579 11.26 22.52 -17.89
C LEU A 579 12.63 22.37 -18.55
N GLU A 580 13.19 21.18 -18.47
CA GLU A 580 14.46 20.83 -19.12
C GLU A 580 14.18 20.21 -20.49
N VAL A 581 14.71 20.79 -21.56
CA VAL A 581 14.53 20.31 -22.93
C VAL A 581 15.89 19.98 -23.53
N PHE A 582 16.10 18.70 -23.84
CA PHE A 582 17.27 18.19 -24.53
C PHE A 582 16.94 18.00 -26.00
N TYR A 583 17.74 18.59 -26.88
CA TYR A 583 17.47 18.60 -28.31
C TYR A 583 18.76 18.52 -29.13
N THR A 584 18.60 18.13 -30.39
CA THR A 584 19.64 18.17 -31.41
C THR A 584 19.24 19.18 -32.48
N GLU A 585 20.14 20.08 -32.83
CA GLU A 585 19.92 21.03 -33.93
C GLU A 585 20.06 20.30 -35.27
N ILE A 586 19.03 20.41 -36.11
CA ILE A 586 19.06 19.91 -37.48
C ILE A 586 19.40 21.10 -38.38
N ASN A 587 20.55 21.01 -39.08
CA ASN A 587 20.98 21.99 -40.08
C ASN A 587 20.19 21.90 -41.39
#